data_AF-A0AAW2QLF0-F1
#
_entry.id   AF-A0AAW2QLF0-F1
#
_cell.length_a   1.000
_cell.length_b   1.000
_cell.length_c   1.000
_cell.angle_alpha   90.00
_cell.angle_beta   90.00
_cell.angle_gamma   90.00
#
_symmetry.space_group_name_H-M   'P 1'
#
loop_
_entity.id
_entity.type
_entity.pdbx_description
1 polymer ?
#
loop_
_entity_poly.entity_id
_entity_poly.type
_entity_poly.pdbx_seq_one_letter_code
_entity_poly.pdbx_strand_id
1 'polypeptide(L)'
;MALKLNAINFQSPKCPSFALPPVASVRSPKFFMASTLRSGSKEVETVKRPFTPPREVHVQVTHSMPPQKIEIFKALEGWADNNILVKELRERAKEIPDDYFVVLVGDMITEEALPTYQTMLNTLDDMRQIEKTIQYLIGSGMDPRTENSPYLGFIYTSFQERATFISHGNTARLAREHGDLKLAQICGTIAADEKRHETAYTKIVEKLFEIDPNDTVLAFADMMRKKISMPAHLMYDGRDDNLFDHFSSVAQRLGVYTAKDYADILEHLVARWKVANLTGLSADGQKAQDYVCGLPQESGG
;
A
#
# COMPACT_ATOMS: atom_id res chain seq x y z
N MET A 1 -45.67 5.19 -27.11
CA MET A 1 -44.70 5.21 -28.22
C MET A 1 -43.41 4.60 -27.72
N ALA A 2 -43.09 3.38 -28.16
CA ALA A 2 -41.87 2.67 -27.80
C ALA A 2 -40.98 2.63 -29.04
N LEU A 3 -39.79 3.23 -28.96
CA LEU A 3 -38.79 3.21 -30.03
C LEU A 3 -37.90 1.98 -29.83
N LYS A 4 -38.03 1.01 -30.74
CA LYS A 4 -37.09 -0.10 -30.92
C LYS A 4 -35.80 0.44 -31.55
N LEU A 5 -34.66 0.17 -30.93
CA LEU A 5 -33.34 0.31 -31.55
C LEU A 5 -32.82 -1.08 -31.94
N ASN A 6 -32.55 -1.25 -33.24
CA ASN A 6 -32.02 -2.48 -33.84
C ASN A 6 -30.53 -2.64 -33.52
N ALA A 7 -30.10 -3.88 -33.32
CA ALA A 7 -28.71 -4.27 -33.15
C ALA A 7 -27.92 -4.06 -34.45
N ILE A 8 -26.80 -3.32 -34.37
CA ILE A 8 -25.83 -3.18 -35.45
C ILE A 8 -24.77 -4.27 -35.28
N ASN A 9 -24.63 -5.11 -36.31
CA ASN A 9 -23.69 -6.22 -36.37
C ASN A 9 -22.36 -5.71 -36.98
N PHE A 10 -21.27 -5.69 -36.20
CA PHE A 10 -19.93 -5.37 -36.73
C PHE A 10 -19.12 -6.66 -36.88
N GLN A 11 -18.89 -7.07 -38.14
CA GLN A 11 -17.90 -8.08 -38.48
C GLN A 11 -16.52 -7.41 -38.60
N SER A 12 -15.53 -7.92 -37.86
CA SER A 12 -14.13 -7.52 -38.01
C SER A 12 -13.42 -8.35 -39.10
N PRO A 13 -12.53 -7.76 -39.91
CA PRO A 13 -11.71 -8.52 -40.85
C PRO A 13 -10.55 -9.22 -40.14
N LYS A 14 -10.31 -10.50 -40.49
CA LYS A 14 -9.20 -11.33 -40.00
C LYS A 14 -7.88 -10.87 -40.64
N CYS A 15 -6.89 -10.49 -39.83
CA CYS A 15 -5.49 -10.35 -40.27
C CYS A 15 -4.73 -11.69 -40.13
N PRO A 16 -3.78 -12.01 -41.02
CA PRO A 16 -2.99 -13.24 -40.96
C PRO A 16 -1.89 -13.17 -39.89
N SER A 17 -1.70 -14.30 -39.23
CA SER A 17 -0.68 -14.58 -38.20
C SER A 17 0.74 -14.53 -38.79
N PHE A 18 1.62 -13.72 -38.18
CA PHE A 18 3.07 -13.83 -38.32
C PHE A 18 3.63 -14.48 -37.05
N ALA A 19 4.31 -15.61 -37.20
CA ALA A 19 4.96 -16.34 -36.12
C ALA A 19 6.33 -15.75 -35.79
N LEU A 20 6.62 -15.52 -34.51
CA LEU A 20 7.95 -15.19 -33.99
C LEU A 20 8.65 -16.47 -33.47
N PRO A 21 9.99 -16.57 -33.56
CA PRO A 21 10.76 -17.75 -33.14
C PRO A 21 10.83 -17.89 -31.60
N PRO A 22 11.11 -19.09 -31.07
CA PRO A 22 11.03 -19.35 -29.63
C PRO A 22 12.21 -18.74 -28.90
N VAL A 23 11.93 -17.88 -27.92
CA VAL A 23 12.94 -17.35 -26.98
C VAL A 23 13.11 -18.37 -25.86
N ALA A 24 14.38 -18.73 -25.59
CA ALA A 24 14.76 -19.65 -24.54
C ALA A 24 14.24 -19.21 -23.16
N SER A 25 13.67 -20.14 -22.41
CA SER A 25 13.17 -19.92 -21.05
C SER A 25 14.34 -19.76 -20.09
N VAL A 26 14.63 -18.51 -19.73
CA VAL A 26 15.39 -18.21 -18.50
C VAL A 26 14.36 -17.99 -17.40
N ARG A 27 14.38 -18.87 -16.39
CA ARG A 27 13.54 -18.76 -15.19
C ARG A 27 13.97 -17.52 -14.41
N SER A 28 13.15 -16.49 -14.41
CA SER A 28 13.28 -15.36 -13.50
C SER A 28 12.93 -15.77 -12.06
N PRO A 29 13.57 -15.18 -11.04
CA PRO A 29 13.17 -15.36 -9.65
C PRO A 29 11.74 -14.83 -9.46
N LYS A 30 10.85 -15.66 -8.92
CA LYS A 30 9.45 -15.30 -8.68
C LYS A 30 9.32 -14.54 -7.36
N PHE A 31 9.37 -13.21 -7.42
CA PHE A 31 8.84 -12.38 -6.34
C PHE A 31 7.35 -12.14 -6.57
N PHE A 32 6.52 -12.99 -5.97
CA PHE A 32 5.09 -12.71 -5.85
C PHE A 32 4.86 -11.76 -4.67
N MET A 33 3.87 -10.88 -4.81
CA MET A 33 3.23 -10.29 -3.64
C MET A 33 2.88 -11.42 -2.68
N ALA A 34 3.40 -11.36 -1.47
CA ALA A 34 3.31 -12.48 -0.55
C ALA A 34 1.90 -12.53 0.04
N SER A 35 1.02 -13.35 -0.55
CA SER A 35 -0.05 -14.00 0.20
C SER A 35 0.60 -15.04 1.12
N THR A 36 0.30 -14.96 2.42
CA THR A 36 0.83 -15.86 3.45
C THR A 36 -0.07 -17.09 3.68
N LEU A 37 -1.13 -17.24 2.87
CA LEU A 37 -2.12 -18.30 3.02
C LEU A 37 -1.65 -19.59 2.31
N ARG A 38 -1.63 -20.71 3.04
CA ARG A 38 -1.39 -22.05 2.46
C ARG A 38 -2.67 -22.55 1.78
N SER A 39 -2.55 -22.95 0.51
CA SER A 39 -3.62 -23.55 -0.29
C SER A 39 -4.00 -24.95 0.25
N GLY A 40 -5.26 -25.10 0.67
CA GLY A 40 -5.88 -26.38 1.02
C GLY A 40 -6.73 -26.93 -0.13
N SER A 41 -6.65 -28.24 -0.35
CA SER A 41 -7.29 -28.99 -1.44
C SER A 41 -8.83 -29.05 -1.36
N LYS A 42 -9.46 -29.13 -2.53
CA LYS A 42 -10.92 -29.13 -2.78
C LYS A 42 -11.68 -30.26 -2.07
N GLU A 43 -12.80 -29.92 -1.44
CA GLU A 43 -13.99 -30.77 -1.35
C GLU A 43 -15.26 -29.97 -1.66
N VAL A 44 -16.20 -30.64 -2.33
CA VAL A 44 -17.50 -30.12 -2.78
C VAL A 44 -18.54 -30.56 -1.77
N GLU A 45 -19.28 -29.63 -1.15
CA GLU A 45 -20.65 -29.87 -0.72
C GLU A 45 -21.42 -28.57 -0.44
N THR A 46 -22.67 -28.54 -0.94
CA THR A 46 -23.63 -27.44 -0.84
C THR A 46 -24.19 -27.33 0.58
N VAL A 47 -23.53 -26.55 1.42
CA VAL A 47 -24.06 -26.00 2.67
C VAL A 47 -23.69 -24.52 2.68
N LYS A 48 -24.57 -23.62 3.14
CA LYS A 48 -24.20 -22.20 3.34
C LYS A 48 -22.92 -22.17 4.19
N ARG A 49 -21.76 -21.92 3.55
CA ARG A 49 -20.45 -21.97 4.20
C ARG A 49 -20.50 -21.06 5.43
N PRO A 50 -20.17 -21.57 6.63
CA PRO A 50 -20.02 -20.73 7.81
C PRO A 50 -19.03 -19.61 7.53
N PHE A 51 -19.32 -18.41 8.04
CA PHE A 51 -18.43 -17.26 7.97
C PHE A 51 -17.02 -17.65 8.49
N THR A 52 -16.07 -17.79 7.57
CA THR A 52 -14.66 -18.08 7.87
C THR A 52 -13.80 -17.23 6.95
N PRO A 53 -13.73 -15.91 7.19
CA PRO A 53 -12.84 -15.04 6.44
C PRO A 53 -11.39 -15.48 6.65
N PRO A 54 -10.49 -15.19 5.69
CA PRO A 54 -9.07 -15.41 5.87
C PRO A 54 -8.56 -14.75 7.16
N ARG A 55 -7.72 -15.47 7.90
CA ARG A 55 -7.10 -14.97 9.13
C ARG A 55 -5.60 -15.11 9.04
N GLU A 56 -4.93 -14.25 9.79
CA GLU A 56 -3.49 -14.29 9.98
C GLU A 56 -3.05 -15.59 10.66
N VAL A 57 -1.94 -16.15 10.20
CA VAL A 57 -1.38 -17.42 10.69
C VAL A 57 -0.08 -17.22 11.47
N HIS A 58 0.33 -15.98 11.71
CA HIS A 58 1.56 -15.64 12.41
C HIS A 58 1.34 -15.49 13.93
N VAL A 59 2.39 -15.74 14.70
CA VAL A 59 2.39 -15.46 16.14
C VAL A 59 2.39 -13.94 16.34
N GLN A 60 1.39 -13.40 17.05
CA GLN A 60 1.32 -11.97 17.36
C GLN A 60 2.44 -11.57 18.30
N VAL A 61 3.27 -10.61 17.87
CA VAL A 61 4.30 -9.95 18.67
C VAL A 61 3.88 -8.49 18.82
N THR A 62 3.73 -8.01 20.05
CA THR A 62 3.09 -6.71 20.31
C THR A 62 4.01 -5.65 20.92
N HIS A 63 5.22 -5.99 21.38
CA HIS A 63 6.13 -5.02 22.02
C HIS A 63 7.60 -5.35 21.77
N SER A 64 8.09 -5.16 20.55
CA SER A 64 9.50 -5.41 20.23
C SER A 64 10.42 -4.22 20.50
N MET A 65 9.88 -2.99 20.55
CA MET A 65 10.67 -1.81 20.87
C MET A 65 10.94 -1.71 22.38
N PRO A 66 12.21 -1.52 22.82
CA PRO A 66 12.53 -1.25 24.22
C PRO A 66 11.80 -0.01 24.75
N PRO A 67 11.18 -0.05 25.96
CA PRO A 67 10.39 1.07 26.49
C PRO A 67 11.15 2.40 26.60
N GLN A 68 12.45 2.36 26.83
CA GLN A 68 13.30 3.54 26.94
C GLN A 68 13.32 4.38 25.65
N LYS A 69 13.05 3.75 24.50
CA LYS A 69 13.03 4.44 23.20
C LYS A 69 11.80 5.31 22.98
N ILE A 70 10.76 5.17 23.82
CA ILE A 70 9.60 6.06 23.78
C ILE A 70 10.04 7.52 23.98
N GLU A 71 11.08 7.76 24.78
CA GLU A 71 11.60 9.11 25.03
C GLU A 71 12.20 9.77 23.79
N ILE A 72 12.68 8.99 22.81
CA ILE A 72 13.13 9.54 21.51
C ILE A 72 11.96 10.22 20.80
N PHE A 73 10.79 9.58 20.77
CA PHE A 73 9.61 10.11 20.09
C PHE A 73 9.02 11.31 20.82
N LYS A 74 9.01 11.31 22.16
CA LYS A 74 8.64 12.49 22.96
C LYS A 74 9.57 13.67 22.68
N ALA A 75 10.88 13.44 22.62
CA ALA A 75 11.86 14.48 22.30
C ALA A 75 11.71 15.03 20.87
N LEU A 76 11.13 14.24 19.95
CA LEU A 76 10.89 14.62 18.56
C LEU A 76 9.61 15.43 18.35
N GLU A 77 8.75 15.64 19.35
CA GLU A 77 7.48 16.39 19.17
C GLU A 77 7.72 17.80 18.59
N GLY A 78 8.62 18.58 19.19
CA GLY A 78 8.96 19.91 18.68
C GLY A 78 9.64 19.89 17.31
N TRP A 79 10.37 18.82 16.97
CA TRP A 79 10.93 18.65 15.63
C TRP A 79 9.81 18.34 14.62
N ALA A 80 8.88 17.45 14.96
CA ALA A 80 7.76 17.06 14.11
C ALA A 80 6.86 18.26 13.78
N ASP A 81 6.60 19.12 14.76
CA ASP A 81 5.85 20.36 14.59
C ASP A 81 6.43 21.31 13.51
N ASN A 82 7.75 21.32 13.36
CA ASN A 82 8.45 22.22 12.44
C ASN A 82 8.75 21.57 11.08
N ASN A 83 8.83 20.24 11.01
CA ASN A 83 9.39 19.53 9.85
C ASN A 83 8.40 18.58 9.15
N ILE A 84 7.39 18.11 9.89
CA ILE A 84 6.38 17.15 9.42
C ILE A 84 5.02 17.84 9.33
N LEU A 85 4.59 18.47 10.43
CA LEU A 85 3.38 19.26 10.44
C LEU A 85 3.63 20.57 9.71
N VAL A 86 2.66 20.98 8.90
CA VAL A 86 2.78 22.21 8.11
C VAL A 86 2.68 23.39 9.08
N LYS A 87 3.83 23.83 9.61
CA LYS A 87 3.92 24.97 10.51
C LYS A 87 3.23 26.21 9.93
N GLU A 88 3.37 26.41 8.62
CA GLU A 88 2.66 27.48 7.88
C GLU A 88 1.14 27.32 7.90
N LEU A 89 0.61 26.09 7.92
CA LEU A 89 -0.82 25.86 8.09
C LEU A 89 -1.25 26.19 9.52
N ARG A 90 -0.44 25.83 10.53
CA ARG A 90 -0.69 26.19 11.93
C ARG A 90 -0.61 27.69 12.19
N GLU A 91 0.38 28.38 11.65
CA GLU A 91 0.50 29.84 11.79
C GLU A 91 -0.66 30.57 11.10
N ARG A 92 -1.03 30.17 9.88
CA ARG A 92 -2.23 30.69 9.21
C ARG A 92 -3.52 30.36 9.97
N ALA A 93 -3.57 29.19 10.59
CA ALA A 93 -4.69 28.76 11.41
C ALA A 93 -4.85 29.57 12.71
N LYS A 94 -3.80 30.21 13.24
CA LYS A 94 -3.92 31.05 14.46
C LYS A 94 -4.80 32.28 14.27
N GLU A 95 -4.89 32.79 13.04
CA GLU A 95 -5.76 33.93 12.72
C GLU A 95 -7.19 33.51 12.40
N ILE A 96 -7.48 32.21 12.37
CA ILE A 96 -8.81 31.66 12.10
C ILE A 96 -9.58 31.59 13.43
N PRO A 97 -10.78 32.18 13.53
CA PRO A 97 -11.59 32.13 14.75
C PRO A 97 -12.00 30.69 15.12
N ASP A 98 -12.12 30.40 16.42
CA ASP A 98 -12.57 29.10 16.92
C ASP A 98 -13.92 28.67 16.32
N ASP A 99 -14.84 29.62 16.09
CA ASP A 99 -16.14 29.37 15.45
C ASP A 99 -15.99 28.73 14.05
N TYR A 100 -14.94 29.09 13.30
CA TYR A 100 -14.64 28.46 12.01
C TYR A 100 -14.15 27.02 12.20
N PHE A 101 -13.31 26.76 13.22
CA PHE A 101 -12.86 25.40 13.52
C PHE A 101 -14.01 24.50 13.97
N VAL A 102 -15.01 25.01 14.68
CA VAL A 102 -16.22 24.24 15.02
C VAL A 102 -16.92 23.76 13.75
N VAL A 103 -17.10 24.63 12.76
CA VAL A 103 -17.69 24.26 11.46
C VAL A 103 -16.78 23.30 10.69
N LEU A 104 -15.49 23.60 10.59
CA LEU A 104 -14.52 22.75 9.87
C LEU A 104 -14.40 21.35 10.49
N VAL A 105 -14.47 21.23 11.82
CA VAL A 105 -14.50 19.94 12.51
C VAL A 105 -15.81 19.22 12.24
N GLY A 106 -16.94 19.93 12.21
CA GLY A 106 -18.23 19.37 11.79
C GLY A 106 -18.20 18.82 10.36
N ASP A 107 -17.61 19.57 9.43
CA ASP A 107 -17.41 19.16 8.04
C ASP A 107 -16.47 17.95 7.96
N MET A 108 -15.34 17.96 8.67
CA MET A 108 -14.41 16.84 8.75
C MET A 108 -15.09 15.58 9.31
N ILE A 109 -15.87 15.68 10.39
CA ILE A 109 -16.59 14.54 10.97
C ILE A 109 -17.59 13.99 9.95
N THR A 110 -18.24 14.86 9.18
CA THR A 110 -19.18 14.46 8.13
C THR A 110 -18.46 13.79 6.95
N GLU A 111 -17.26 14.23 6.59
CA GLU A 111 -16.38 13.61 5.60
C GLU A 111 -15.73 12.30 6.10
N GLU A 112 -15.43 12.15 7.38
CA GLU A 112 -14.98 10.87 7.95
C GLU A 112 -16.14 9.86 8.05
N ALA A 113 -17.39 10.34 8.02
CA ALA A 113 -18.58 9.52 7.85
C ALA A 113 -18.85 9.14 6.38
N LEU A 114 -18.01 9.57 5.42
CA LEU A 114 -18.12 9.22 4.00
C LEU A 114 -18.20 7.72 3.69
N PRO A 115 -17.61 6.78 4.47
CA PRO A 115 -17.87 5.36 4.31
C PRO A 115 -19.37 4.99 4.42
N THR A 116 -20.15 5.76 5.19
CA THR A 116 -21.60 5.59 5.32
C THR A 116 -22.32 6.04 4.05
N TYR A 117 -21.92 7.17 3.46
CA TYR A 117 -22.49 7.65 2.19
C TYR A 117 -22.07 6.77 1.01
N GLN A 118 -20.82 6.31 0.98
CA GLN A 118 -20.34 5.34 -0.01
C GLN A 118 -21.14 4.03 0.09
N THR A 119 -21.40 3.53 1.30
CA THR A 119 -22.27 2.37 1.51
C THR A 119 -23.69 2.67 1.02
N MET A 120 -24.26 3.84 1.34
CA MET A 120 -25.60 4.21 0.85
C MET A 120 -25.67 4.26 -0.69
N LEU A 121 -24.68 4.86 -1.36
CA LEU A 121 -24.62 4.95 -2.82
C LEU A 121 -24.35 3.59 -3.48
N ASN A 122 -23.53 2.74 -2.86
CA ASN A 122 -23.31 1.36 -3.30
C ASN A 122 -24.56 0.46 -3.20
N THR A 123 -25.62 0.91 -2.52
CA THR A 123 -26.93 0.23 -2.59
C THR A 123 -27.80 0.66 -3.77
N LEU A 124 -27.43 1.75 -4.48
CA LEU A 124 -28.20 2.32 -5.60
C LEU A 124 -27.77 1.77 -6.97
N ASP A 125 -26.48 1.52 -7.14
CA ASP A 125 -25.93 0.70 -8.23
C ASP A 125 -25.64 -0.71 -7.67
N ASP A 126 -25.64 -1.78 -8.47
CA ASP A 126 -25.42 -3.17 -8.02
C ASP A 126 -23.97 -3.43 -7.52
N MET A 127 -23.56 -2.75 -6.45
CA MET A 127 -22.22 -2.75 -5.83
C MET A 127 -22.15 -3.63 -4.58
N ARG A 128 -23.19 -4.43 -4.34
CA ARG A 128 -23.33 -5.30 -3.15
C ARG A 128 -22.13 -6.22 -2.90
N GLN A 129 -21.45 -6.68 -3.95
CA GLN A 129 -20.25 -7.52 -3.78
C GLN A 129 -19.07 -6.71 -3.22
N ILE A 130 -18.92 -5.45 -3.62
CA ILE A 130 -17.85 -4.57 -3.13
C ILE A 130 -18.08 -4.26 -1.65
N GLU A 131 -19.30 -3.87 -1.27
CA GLU A 131 -19.65 -3.62 0.13
C GLU A 131 -19.36 -4.83 1.03
N LYS A 132 -19.78 -6.01 0.58
CA LYS A 132 -19.55 -7.25 1.31
C LYS A 132 -18.06 -7.54 1.46
N THR A 133 -17.27 -7.29 0.42
CA THR A 133 -15.80 -7.43 0.44
C THR A 133 -15.17 -6.45 1.43
N ILE A 134 -15.62 -5.19 1.46
CA ILE A 134 -15.18 -4.18 2.43
C ILE A 134 -15.52 -4.61 3.86
N GLN A 135 -16.74 -5.08 4.10
CA GLN A 135 -17.15 -5.59 5.41
C GLN A 135 -16.30 -6.77 5.87
N TYR A 136 -15.99 -7.72 4.98
CA TYR A 136 -15.08 -8.81 5.28
C TYR A 136 -13.68 -8.31 5.62
N LEU A 137 -13.13 -7.38 4.84
CA LEU A 137 -11.79 -6.85 5.06
C LEU A 137 -11.70 -6.11 6.40
N ILE A 138 -12.66 -5.24 6.73
CA ILE A 138 -12.73 -4.54 8.02
C ILE A 138 -12.82 -5.55 9.17
N GLY A 139 -13.69 -6.56 9.05
CA GLY A 139 -13.86 -7.58 10.08
C GLY A 139 -12.65 -8.52 10.23
N SER A 140 -11.83 -8.66 9.18
CA SER A 140 -10.60 -9.47 9.20
C SER A 140 -9.42 -8.69 9.77
N GLY A 141 -9.41 -7.36 9.58
CA GLY A 141 -8.32 -6.49 9.98
C GLY A 141 -7.06 -6.74 9.15
N MET A 142 -5.91 -6.32 9.71
CA MET A 142 -4.59 -6.50 9.12
C MET A 142 -3.53 -6.50 10.24
N ASP A 143 -2.55 -7.40 10.18
CA ASP A 143 -1.31 -7.32 10.97
C ASP A 143 -0.13 -6.95 10.04
N PRO A 144 0.32 -5.68 10.06
CA PRO A 144 1.49 -5.28 9.30
C PRO A 144 2.81 -5.83 9.88
N ARG A 145 2.76 -6.56 11.01
CA ARG A 145 3.90 -7.10 11.77
C ARG A 145 4.90 -6.03 12.20
N THR A 146 4.35 -4.87 12.56
CA THR A 146 5.08 -3.69 13.07
C THR A 146 5.24 -3.71 14.58
N GLU A 147 4.60 -4.64 15.29
CA GLU A 147 4.90 -4.98 16.69
C GLU A 147 4.84 -3.79 17.67
N ASN A 148 3.96 -2.82 17.38
CA ASN A 148 3.85 -1.53 18.06
C ASN A 148 5.16 -0.74 18.15
N SER A 149 6.10 -1.00 17.24
CA SER A 149 7.34 -0.25 17.09
C SER A 149 7.15 0.87 16.08
N PRO A 150 7.31 2.15 16.47
CA PRO A 150 7.24 3.25 15.51
C PRO A 150 8.34 3.18 14.44
N TYR A 151 9.49 2.55 14.72
CA TYR A 151 10.53 2.29 13.72
C TYR A 151 9.96 1.42 12.57
N LEU A 152 9.41 0.26 12.92
CA LEU A 152 8.81 -0.66 11.95
C LEU A 152 7.60 -0.02 11.26
N GLY A 153 6.78 0.70 12.04
CA GLY A 153 5.60 1.42 11.55
C GLY A 153 5.93 2.47 10.48
N PHE A 154 6.87 3.37 10.75
CA PHE A 154 7.20 4.44 9.79
C PHE A 154 7.96 3.93 8.56
N ILE A 155 8.73 2.84 8.67
CA ILE A 155 9.31 2.16 7.51
C ILE A 155 8.21 1.53 6.66
N TYR A 156 7.26 0.84 7.29
CA TYR A 156 6.11 0.25 6.63
C TYR A 156 5.27 1.30 5.90
N THR A 157 4.90 2.41 6.55
CA THR A 157 4.10 3.47 5.92
C THR A 157 4.86 4.18 4.81
N SER A 158 6.16 4.47 4.99
CA SER A 158 6.98 5.05 3.91
C SER A 158 6.97 4.19 2.64
N PHE A 159 7.00 2.86 2.80
CA PHE A 159 6.92 1.93 1.67
C PHE A 159 5.51 1.94 1.04
N GLN A 160 4.47 1.83 1.87
CA GLN A 160 3.08 1.77 1.39
C GLN A 160 2.63 3.03 0.67
N GLU A 161 2.95 4.22 1.20
CA GLU A 161 2.59 5.49 0.55
C GLU A 161 3.25 5.65 -0.82
N ARG A 162 4.49 5.16 -0.97
CA ARG A 162 5.13 5.13 -2.28
C ARG A 162 4.46 4.12 -3.22
N ALA A 163 4.03 2.98 -2.70
CA ALA A 163 3.32 1.98 -3.48
C ALA A 163 1.96 2.48 -3.98
N THR A 164 1.19 3.17 -3.14
CA THR A 164 -0.09 3.79 -3.52
C THR A 164 0.13 4.95 -4.48
N PHE A 165 1.16 5.79 -4.29
CA PHE A 165 1.56 6.81 -5.27
C PHE A 165 1.80 6.23 -6.67
N ILE A 166 2.57 5.15 -6.77
CA ILE A 166 2.86 4.47 -8.05
C ILE A 166 1.57 3.90 -8.65
N SER A 167 0.79 3.17 -7.85
CA SER A 167 -0.46 2.53 -8.29
C SER A 167 -1.47 3.57 -8.81
N HIS A 168 -1.70 4.65 -8.06
CA HIS A 168 -2.61 5.73 -8.46
C HIS A 168 -2.08 6.54 -9.65
N GLY A 169 -0.78 6.79 -9.72
CA GLY A 169 -0.15 7.43 -10.89
C GLY A 169 -0.31 6.59 -12.16
N ASN A 170 -0.12 5.28 -12.07
CA ASN A 170 -0.28 4.37 -13.20
C ASN A 170 -1.74 4.24 -13.64
N THR A 171 -2.68 4.13 -12.70
CA THR A 171 -4.12 4.12 -13.03
C THR A 171 -4.59 5.45 -13.64
N ALA A 172 -4.06 6.59 -13.18
CA ALA A 172 -4.32 7.88 -13.81
C ALA A 172 -3.86 7.93 -15.27
N ARG A 173 -2.67 7.37 -15.56
CA ARG A 173 -2.16 7.26 -16.93
C ARG A 173 -3.04 6.36 -17.79
N LEU A 174 -3.41 5.17 -17.29
CA LEU A 174 -4.32 4.26 -17.99
C LEU A 174 -5.67 4.92 -18.28
N ALA A 175 -6.26 5.61 -17.31
CA ALA A 175 -7.53 6.32 -17.50
C ALA A 175 -7.43 7.35 -18.64
N ARG A 176 -6.33 8.10 -18.69
CA ARG A 176 -6.06 9.05 -19.78
C ARG A 176 -5.90 8.35 -21.13
N GLU A 177 -5.18 7.24 -21.19
CA GLU A 177 -5.01 6.44 -22.42
C GLU A 177 -6.35 5.90 -22.95
N HIS A 178 -7.30 5.62 -22.06
CA HIS A 178 -8.67 5.22 -22.41
C HIS A 178 -9.60 6.42 -22.69
N GLY A 179 -9.10 7.66 -22.64
CA GLY A 179 -9.85 8.87 -22.95
C GLY A 179 -10.66 9.46 -21.78
N ASP A 180 -10.58 8.89 -20.57
CA ASP A 180 -11.26 9.43 -19.38
C ASP A 180 -10.35 10.39 -18.61
N LEU A 181 -10.41 11.67 -19.00
CA LEU A 181 -9.63 12.73 -18.37
C LEU A 181 -10.09 13.03 -16.93
N LYS A 182 -11.36 12.80 -16.59
CA LYS A 182 -11.89 13.08 -15.24
C LYS A 182 -11.40 12.01 -14.26
N LEU A 183 -11.49 10.74 -14.65
CA LEU A 183 -10.95 9.66 -13.85
C LEU A 183 -9.43 9.79 -13.68
N ALA A 184 -8.73 10.18 -14.75
CA ALA A 184 -7.30 10.46 -14.67
C ALA A 184 -6.99 11.59 -13.67
N GLN A 185 -7.81 12.64 -13.63
CA GLN A 185 -7.66 13.73 -12.66
C GLN A 185 -7.89 13.25 -11.22
N ILE A 186 -8.94 12.45 -10.97
CA ILE A 186 -9.24 11.89 -9.64
C ILE A 186 -8.05 11.06 -9.14
N CYS A 187 -7.59 10.08 -9.93
CA CYS A 187 -6.44 9.24 -9.57
C CYS A 187 -5.15 10.06 -9.38
N GLY A 188 -4.94 11.08 -10.21
CA GLY A 188 -3.78 11.98 -10.12
C GLY A 188 -3.78 12.83 -8.85
N THR A 189 -4.94 13.32 -8.41
CA THR A 189 -5.08 14.06 -7.14
C THR A 189 -4.75 13.16 -5.96
N ILE A 190 -5.29 11.94 -5.92
CA ILE A 190 -4.97 10.98 -4.85
C ILE A 190 -3.46 10.71 -4.82
N ALA A 191 -2.84 10.42 -5.98
CA ALA A 191 -1.40 10.19 -6.05
C ALA A 191 -0.59 11.40 -5.52
N ALA A 192 -1.02 12.63 -5.76
CA ALA A 192 -0.35 13.82 -5.24
C ALA A 192 -0.39 13.88 -3.70
N ASP A 193 -1.45 13.37 -3.09
CA ASP A 193 -1.59 13.29 -1.63
C ASP A 193 -0.68 12.22 -1.07
N GLU A 194 -0.66 11.03 -1.67
CA GLU A 194 0.25 9.94 -1.26
C GLU A 194 1.71 10.36 -1.36
N LYS A 195 2.05 11.18 -2.36
CA LYS A 195 3.41 11.72 -2.48
C LYS A 195 3.80 12.62 -1.30
N ARG A 196 2.85 13.39 -0.78
CA ARG A 196 3.05 14.24 0.41
C ARG A 196 3.17 13.38 1.66
N HIS A 197 2.35 12.33 1.80
CA HIS A 197 2.45 11.36 2.90
C HIS A 197 3.79 10.63 2.89
N GLU A 198 4.22 10.10 1.74
CA GLU A 198 5.54 9.49 1.54
C GLU A 198 6.66 10.45 1.99
N THR A 199 6.58 11.71 1.58
CA THR A 199 7.58 12.73 1.95
C THR A 199 7.63 12.96 3.46
N ALA A 200 6.47 12.99 4.12
CA ALA A 200 6.39 13.15 5.57
C ALA A 200 6.99 11.94 6.31
N TYR A 201 6.57 10.71 5.98
CA TYR A 201 7.06 9.52 6.66
C TYR A 201 8.54 9.25 6.40
N THR A 202 9.02 9.44 5.16
CA THR A 202 10.44 9.26 4.84
C THR A 202 11.34 10.24 5.59
N LYS A 203 10.88 11.47 5.88
CA LYS A 203 11.59 12.43 6.74
C LYS A 203 11.68 11.95 8.19
N ILE A 204 10.62 11.32 8.72
CA ILE A 204 10.65 10.77 10.09
C ILE A 204 11.73 9.68 10.18
N VAL A 205 11.74 8.75 9.22
CA VAL A 205 12.75 7.67 9.21
C VAL A 205 14.15 8.21 8.96
N GLU A 206 14.30 9.23 8.10
CA GLU A 206 15.58 9.94 7.93
C GLU A 206 16.07 10.52 9.27
N LYS A 207 15.17 11.12 10.06
CA LYS A 207 15.52 11.64 11.39
C LYS A 207 15.88 10.53 12.38
N LEU A 208 15.21 9.38 12.30
CA LEU A 208 15.57 8.20 13.10
C LEU A 208 16.96 7.66 12.72
N PHE A 209 17.35 7.70 11.44
CA PHE A 209 18.72 7.36 11.04
C PHE A 209 19.78 8.34 11.56
N GLU A 210 19.43 9.62 11.77
CA GLU A 210 20.35 10.58 12.39
C GLU A 210 20.55 10.34 13.88
N ILE A 211 19.49 9.95 14.60
CA ILE A 211 19.50 9.82 16.08
C ILE A 211 19.90 8.42 16.53
N ASP A 212 19.40 7.39 15.83
CA ASP A 212 19.54 5.99 16.21
C ASP A 212 19.76 5.10 14.97
N PRO A 213 20.90 5.27 14.27
CA PRO A 213 21.16 4.59 13.00
C PRO A 213 21.17 3.07 13.11
N ASN A 214 21.67 2.53 14.23
CA ASN A 214 21.82 1.09 14.42
C ASN A 214 20.48 0.36 14.47
N ASP A 215 19.56 0.86 15.29
CA ASP A 215 18.30 0.14 15.47
C ASP A 215 17.30 0.48 14.36
N THR A 216 17.46 1.64 13.71
CA THR A 216 16.71 1.97 12.50
C THR A 216 17.09 1.04 11.34
N VAL A 217 18.38 0.74 11.12
CA VAL A 217 18.78 -0.21 10.06
C VAL A 217 18.35 -1.65 10.39
N LEU A 218 18.38 -2.05 11.67
CA LEU A 218 17.86 -3.35 12.10
C LEU A 218 16.36 -3.48 11.83
N ALA A 219 15.58 -2.45 12.17
CA ALA A 219 14.15 -2.38 11.88
C ALA A 219 13.86 -2.44 10.37
N PHE A 220 14.68 -1.76 9.55
CA PHE A 220 14.52 -1.80 8.10
C PHE A 220 14.80 -3.20 7.53
N ALA A 221 15.89 -3.83 7.96
CA ALA A 221 16.19 -5.21 7.60
C ALA A 221 15.09 -6.18 8.05
N ASP A 222 14.55 -6.00 9.25
CA ASP A 222 13.47 -6.83 9.78
C ASP A 222 12.19 -6.73 8.93
N MET A 223 11.74 -5.51 8.59
CA MET A 223 10.61 -5.32 7.69
C MET A 223 10.84 -5.97 6.32
N MET A 224 12.06 -5.91 5.78
CA MET A 224 12.40 -6.56 4.52
C MET A 224 12.42 -8.08 4.62
N ARG A 225 12.88 -8.67 5.74
CA ARG A 225 12.81 -10.12 5.96
C ARG A 225 11.37 -10.61 6.10
N LYS A 226 10.54 -9.84 6.81
CA LYS A 226 9.10 -10.10 6.92
C LYS A 226 8.41 -10.00 5.56
N LYS A 227 8.95 -9.18 4.64
CA LYS A 227 8.29 -8.67 3.43
C LYS A 227 7.16 -7.72 3.79
N ILE A 228 7.05 -6.62 3.05
CA ILE A 228 5.99 -5.64 3.25
C ILE A 228 4.67 -6.25 2.79
N SER A 229 3.85 -6.69 3.75
CA SER A 229 2.52 -7.24 3.49
C SER A 229 1.58 -6.13 3.02
N MET A 230 0.75 -6.40 2.02
CA MET A 230 -0.25 -5.43 1.57
C MET A 230 -1.42 -5.33 2.57
N PRO A 231 -1.98 -4.12 2.81
CA PRO A 231 -3.10 -3.94 3.74
C PRO A 231 -4.30 -4.83 3.44
N ALA A 232 -4.64 -4.95 2.17
CA ALA A 232 -5.78 -5.73 1.71
C ALA A 232 -5.46 -7.20 1.40
N HIS A 233 -4.37 -7.77 1.94
CA HIS A 233 -3.97 -9.15 1.58
C HIS A 233 -4.97 -10.23 2.03
N LEU A 234 -5.85 -9.92 2.99
CA LEU A 234 -6.97 -10.78 3.43
C LEU A 234 -8.29 -10.49 2.69
N MET A 235 -8.24 -9.79 1.55
CA MET A 235 -9.43 -9.46 0.76
C MET A 235 -10.21 -10.72 0.36
N TYR A 236 -11.52 -10.72 0.61
CA TYR A 236 -12.43 -11.83 0.39
C TYR A 236 -13.85 -11.34 0.05
N ASP A 237 -14.47 -11.85 -1.01
CA ASP A 237 -15.82 -11.45 -1.46
C ASP A 237 -16.93 -12.42 -0.98
N GLY A 238 -16.56 -13.46 -0.24
CA GLY A 238 -17.47 -14.54 0.16
C GLY A 238 -17.54 -15.71 -0.81
N ARG A 239 -16.69 -15.75 -1.84
CA ARG A 239 -16.65 -16.81 -2.86
C ARG A 239 -15.23 -17.23 -3.22
N ASP A 240 -14.31 -16.27 -3.34
CA ASP A 240 -12.95 -16.50 -3.80
C ASP A 240 -11.94 -16.37 -2.66
N ASP A 241 -11.44 -17.51 -2.17
CA ASP A 241 -10.47 -17.58 -1.08
C ASP A 241 -9.09 -17.00 -1.46
N ASN A 242 -8.83 -16.74 -2.76
CA ASN A 242 -7.56 -16.20 -3.26
C ASN A 242 -7.75 -14.85 -3.99
N LEU A 243 -8.80 -14.10 -3.63
CA LEU A 243 -9.20 -12.88 -4.32
C LEU A 243 -8.06 -11.84 -4.40
N PHE A 244 -7.24 -11.70 -3.36
CA PHE A 244 -6.07 -10.83 -3.39
C PHE A 244 -5.02 -11.27 -4.42
N ASP A 245 -4.76 -12.56 -4.56
CA ASP A 245 -3.78 -13.08 -5.53
C ASP A 245 -4.28 -12.89 -6.97
N HIS A 246 -5.57 -13.05 -7.20
CA HIS A 246 -6.18 -12.75 -8.50
C HIS A 246 -6.15 -11.25 -8.81
N PHE A 247 -6.52 -10.39 -7.85
CA PHE A 247 -6.42 -8.94 -7.98
C PHE A 247 -4.98 -8.49 -8.31
N SER A 248 -4.01 -8.95 -7.53
CA SER A 248 -2.60 -8.58 -7.72
C SER A 248 -2.06 -9.07 -9.06
N SER A 249 -2.48 -10.25 -9.53
CA SER A 249 -2.14 -10.76 -10.86
C SER A 249 -2.67 -9.87 -11.99
N VAL A 250 -3.86 -9.29 -11.83
CA VAL A 250 -4.42 -8.32 -12.80
C VAL A 250 -3.65 -7.00 -12.74
N ALA A 251 -3.40 -6.46 -11.55
CA ALA A 251 -2.63 -5.22 -11.37
C ALA A 251 -1.21 -5.33 -11.97
N GLN A 252 -0.55 -6.47 -11.75
CA GLN A 252 0.75 -6.81 -12.33
C GLN A 252 0.69 -6.85 -13.87
N ARG A 253 -0.33 -7.49 -14.44
CA ARG A 253 -0.48 -7.62 -15.90
C ARG A 253 -0.78 -6.28 -16.58
N LEU A 254 -1.53 -5.41 -15.91
CA LEU A 254 -1.84 -4.06 -16.41
C LEU A 254 -0.69 -3.06 -16.19
N GLY A 255 0.37 -3.45 -15.47
CA GLY A 255 1.47 -2.55 -15.12
C GLY A 255 1.06 -1.44 -14.14
N VAL A 256 0.00 -1.67 -13.36
CA VAL A 256 -0.46 -0.72 -12.32
C VAL A 256 0.48 -0.76 -11.13
N TYR A 257 0.78 -1.97 -10.66
CA TYR A 257 1.78 -2.20 -9.63
C TYR A 257 2.36 -3.60 -9.82
N THR A 258 3.68 -3.69 -9.84
CA THR A 258 4.42 -4.91 -10.20
C THR A 258 5.44 -5.31 -9.15
N ALA A 259 5.96 -6.52 -9.24
CA ALA A 259 7.10 -6.96 -8.45
C ALA A 259 8.34 -6.08 -8.66
N LYS A 260 8.49 -5.49 -9.85
CA LYS A 260 9.55 -4.53 -10.13
C LYS A 260 9.34 -3.23 -9.36
N ASP A 261 8.11 -2.71 -9.33
CA ASP A 261 7.81 -1.50 -8.54
C ASP A 261 8.15 -1.68 -7.06
N TYR A 262 7.91 -2.88 -6.51
CA TYR A 262 8.35 -3.21 -5.14
C TYR A 262 9.87 -3.08 -4.97
N ALA A 263 10.66 -3.64 -5.90
CA ALA A 263 12.12 -3.55 -5.86
C ALA A 263 12.60 -2.10 -6.04
N ASP A 264 11.99 -1.35 -6.96
CA ASP A 264 12.31 0.05 -7.23
C ASP A 264 11.98 0.96 -6.01
N ILE A 265 10.91 0.65 -5.25
CA ILE A 265 10.62 1.32 -3.97
C ILE A 265 11.73 1.04 -2.96
N LEU A 266 12.17 -0.21 -2.83
CA LEU A 266 13.24 -0.58 -1.90
C LEU A 266 14.53 0.16 -2.25
N GLU A 267 14.95 0.12 -3.51
CA GLU A 267 16.12 0.86 -4.00
C GLU A 267 15.99 2.36 -3.71
N HIS A 268 14.82 2.93 -3.96
CA HIS A 268 14.56 4.33 -3.67
C HIS A 268 14.72 4.67 -2.18
N LEU A 269 14.17 3.86 -1.27
CA LEU A 269 14.24 4.11 0.17
C LEU A 269 15.68 3.94 0.69
N VAL A 270 16.41 2.93 0.20
CA VAL A 270 17.84 2.72 0.50
C VAL A 270 18.66 3.96 0.11
N ALA A 271 18.43 4.49 -1.09
CA ALA A 271 19.09 5.70 -1.56
C ALA A 271 18.65 6.95 -0.78
N ARG A 272 17.34 7.10 -0.53
CA ARG A 272 16.73 8.26 0.15
C ARG A 272 17.27 8.42 1.57
N TRP A 273 17.48 7.32 2.28
CA TRP A 273 18.03 7.29 3.63
C TRP A 273 19.54 7.09 3.67
N LYS A 274 20.20 7.02 2.50
CA LYS A 274 21.65 6.88 2.35
C LYS A 274 22.19 5.69 3.17
N VAL A 275 21.46 4.57 3.19
CA VAL A 275 21.75 3.42 4.07
C VAL A 275 23.15 2.89 3.83
N ALA A 276 23.64 2.87 2.59
CA ALA A 276 25.00 2.44 2.24
C ALA A 276 26.11 3.31 2.86
N ASN A 277 25.81 4.55 3.23
CA ASN A 277 26.77 5.50 3.78
C ASN A 277 26.77 5.55 5.32
N LEU A 278 25.93 4.74 5.99
CA LEU A 278 25.91 4.68 7.45
C LEU A 278 27.22 4.09 7.97
N THR A 279 27.78 4.73 9.00
CA THR A 279 29.02 4.33 9.66
C THR A 279 28.82 4.26 11.16
N GLY A 280 29.70 3.55 11.88
CA GLY A 280 29.60 3.42 13.35
C GLY A 280 28.48 2.49 13.82
N LEU A 281 28.03 1.58 12.96
CA LEU A 281 27.04 0.56 13.28
C LEU A 281 27.67 -0.58 14.10
N SER A 282 26.86 -1.27 14.89
CA SER A 282 27.25 -2.55 15.49
C SER A 282 27.47 -3.63 14.42
N ALA A 283 28.06 -4.77 14.79
CA ALA A 283 28.25 -5.88 13.86
C ALA A 283 26.92 -6.38 13.24
N ASP A 284 25.84 -6.41 14.02
CA ASP A 284 24.53 -6.80 13.51
C ASP A 284 23.87 -5.68 12.69
N GLY A 285 24.12 -4.42 13.04
CA GLY A 285 23.73 -3.27 12.23
C GLY A 285 24.40 -3.29 10.84
N GLN A 286 25.69 -3.65 10.77
CA GLN A 286 26.42 -3.77 9.50
C GLN A 286 25.91 -4.94 8.65
N LYS A 287 25.62 -6.11 9.25
CA LYS A 287 24.94 -7.20 8.53
C LYS A 287 23.56 -6.79 8.00
N ALA A 288 22.81 -6.02 8.78
CA ALA A 288 21.51 -5.49 8.36
C ALA A 288 21.65 -4.48 7.20
N GLN A 289 22.64 -3.60 7.27
CA GLN A 289 23.00 -2.67 6.19
C GLN A 289 23.34 -3.42 4.90
N ASP A 290 24.24 -4.40 4.97
CA ASP A 290 24.65 -5.21 3.81
C ASP A 290 23.46 -5.95 3.19
N TYR A 291 22.61 -6.56 4.03
CA TYR A 291 21.39 -7.23 3.60
C TYR A 291 20.47 -6.29 2.84
N VAL A 292 20.12 -5.15 3.44
CA VAL A 292 19.17 -4.19 2.83
C VAL A 292 19.72 -3.59 1.53
N CYS A 293 21.02 -3.27 1.49
CA CYS A 293 21.67 -2.73 0.28
C CYS A 293 21.83 -3.78 -0.84
N GLY A 294 21.92 -5.07 -0.49
CA GLY A 294 22.04 -6.16 -1.46
C GLY A 294 20.71 -6.59 -2.11
N LEU A 295 19.59 -6.45 -1.39
CA LEU A 295 18.26 -6.90 -1.85
C LEU A 295 17.82 -6.35 -3.23
N PRO A 296 18.01 -5.05 -3.57
CA PRO A 296 17.64 -4.54 -4.89
C PRO A 296 18.39 -5.23 -6.04
N GLN A 297 19.67 -5.57 -5.83
CA GLN A 297 20.52 -6.21 -6.86
C GLN A 297 20.10 -7.66 -7.12
N GLU A 298 19.65 -8.37 -6.09
CA GLU A 298 19.11 -9.73 -6.23
C GLU A 298 17.71 -9.77 -6.87
N SER A 299 16.99 -8.65 -6.84
CA SER A 299 15.60 -8.53 -7.32
C SER A 299 15.49 -8.04 -8.78
N GLY A 300 16.57 -7.49 -9.35
CA GLY A 300 16.62 -6.95 -10.71
C GLY A 300 17.18 -7.90 -11.78
N GLY A 301 17.51 -9.15 -11.42
CA GLY A 301 18.08 -10.19 -12.29
C GLY A 301 17.06 -11.19 -12.83
#